data_AF-A0A5E4U9Q8-F1
#
_entry.id   AF-A0A5E4U9Q8-F1
#
_cell.length_a   1.000
_cell.length_b   1.000
_cell.length_c   1.000
_cell.angle_alpha   90.00
_cell.angle_beta   90.00
_cell.angle_gamma   90.00
#
_symmetry.space_group_name_H-M   'P 1'
#
loop_
_entity.id
_entity.type
_entity.pdbx_description
1 polymer ?
#
loop_
_entity_poly.entity_id
_entity_poly.type
_entity_poly.pdbx_seq_one_letter_code
_entity_poly.pdbx_strand_id
1 'polypeptide(L)'
;MVADREYVERVRDYGWEDVGDLWRDVRQCSTPGWDPGKALEYLVIKGFELSGAKVRWPYRVDLFGTKNVEQIDGVVYVANIAAMIECKDYSTPASRASRKLAYGPIAKLQGQLARRPSALIGCLFTTGEFSRSTLALVNFTKPSTILCWTGRDIDHCVRRKDFSDALKSKLRACMEDATHYHISPNHSGA
;
A
#
# COMPACT_ATOMS: atom_id res chain seq x y z
N MET A 1 -6.24 -19.24 -10.53
CA MET A 1 -6.60 -18.18 -9.57
C MET A 1 -6.45 -18.79 -8.20
N VAL A 2 -5.40 -18.40 -7.49
CA VAL A 2 -5.07 -18.93 -6.16
C VAL A 2 -5.96 -18.22 -5.14
N ALA A 3 -6.51 -18.95 -4.18
CA ALA A 3 -7.34 -18.33 -3.14
C ALA A 3 -6.49 -17.43 -2.25
N ASP A 4 -7.03 -16.29 -1.77
CA ASP A 4 -6.29 -15.37 -0.88
C ASP A 4 -5.68 -16.11 0.34
N ARG A 5 -6.36 -17.14 0.85
CA ARG A 5 -5.86 -17.99 1.93
C ARG A 5 -4.52 -18.67 1.60
N GLU A 6 -4.33 -19.15 0.38
CA GLU A 6 -3.10 -19.81 -0.04
C GLU A 6 -1.93 -18.82 -0.08
N TYR A 7 -2.16 -17.58 -0.50
CA TYR A 7 -1.13 -16.54 -0.45
C TYR A 7 -0.81 -16.10 0.99
N VAL A 8 -1.81 -16.03 1.88
CA VAL A 8 -1.58 -15.75 3.31
C VAL A 8 -0.71 -16.84 3.93
N GLU A 9 -1.03 -18.12 3.70
CA GLU A 9 -0.20 -19.23 4.19
C GLU A 9 1.20 -19.20 3.58
N ARG A 10 1.33 -18.87 2.28
CA ARG A 10 2.63 -18.75 1.62
C ARG A 10 3.54 -17.73 2.29
N VAL A 11 3.02 -16.55 2.65
CA VAL A 11 3.84 -15.49 3.27
C VAL A 11 3.88 -15.55 4.79
N ARG A 12 3.22 -16.54 5.40
CA ARG A 12 3.11 -16.65 6.85
C ARG A 12 4.46 -16.66 7.55
N ASP A 13 5.40 -17.43 7.01
CA ASP A 13 6.73 -17.62 7.61
C ASP A 13 7.80 -16.72 7.00
N TYR A 14 7.42 -15.79 6.11
CA TYR A 14 8.38 -14.86 5.51
C TYR A 14 9.01 -13.97 6.57
N GLY A 15 10.34 -13.87 6.53
CA GLY A 15 11.12 -12.85 7.21
C GLY A 15 11.44 -11.65 6.30
N TRP A 16 12.26 -10.73 6.80
CA TRP A 16 12.67 -9.55 6.03
C TRP A 16 13.53 -9.88 4.80
N GLU A 17 14.26 -10.99 4.84
CA GLU A 17 15.04 -11.46 3.68
C GLU A 17 14.11 -11.91 2.56
N ASP A 18 13.08 -12.72 2.88
CA ASP A 18 12.06 -13.14 1.91
C ASP A 18 11.28 -11.96 1.33
N VAL A 19 10.95 -10.96 2.16
CA VAL A 19 10.33 -9.71 1.71
C VAL A 19 11.26 -8.93 0.78
N GLY A 20 12.56 -8.89 1.07
CA GLY A 20 13.57 -8.27 0.22
C GLY A 20 13.73 -8.98 -1.13
N ASP A 21 13.74 -10.30 -1.13
CA ASP A 21 13.80 -11.11 -2.34
C ASP A 21 12.53 -10.97 -3.17
N LEU A 22 11.34 -11.01 -2.53
CA LEU A 22 10.08 -10.77 -3.22
C LEU A 22 10.01 -9.35 -3.81
N TRP A 23 10.58 -8.34 -3.13
CA TRP A 23 10.67 -6.98 -3.66
C TRP A 23 11.52 -6.93 -4.94
N ARG A 24 12.67 -7.61 -4.93
CA ARG A 24 13.54 -7.73 -6.10
C ARG A 24 12.81 -8.38 -7.27
N ASP A 25 12.06 -9.45 -7.01
CA ASP A 25 11.29 -10.19 -8.01
C ASP A 25 10.15 -9.33 -8.59
N VAL A 26 9.40 -8.63 -7.73
CA VAL A 26 8.37 -7.64 -8.13
C VAL A 26 9.00 -6.58 -9.03
N ARG A 27 10.15 -6.02 -8.65
CA ARG A 27 10.89 -5.02 -9.44
C ARG A 27 11.37 -5.54 -10.79
N GLN A 28 11.64 -6.84 -10.90
CA GLN A 28 12.06 -7.48 -12.15
C GLN A 28 10.87 -7.99 -12.99
N CYS A 29 9.63 -7.82 -12.50
CA CYS A 29 8.44 -8.42 -13.10
C CYS A 29 8.55 -9.94 -13.25
N SER A 30 9.27 -10.58 -12.31
CA SER A 30 9.59 -12.00 -12.32
C SER A 30 9.07 -12.66 -11.04
N THR A 31 7.75 -12.69 -10.88
CA THR A 31 7.07 -13.24 -9.69
C THR A 31 6.36 -14.55 -10.02
N PRO A 32 7.09 -15.66 -10.20
CA PRO A 32 6.49 -16.95 -10.55
C PRO A 32 5.56 -17.44 -9.43
N GLY A 33 4.44 -18.02 -9.85
CA GLY A 33 3.40 -18.52 -8.92
C GLY A 33 2.62 -17.42 -8.20
N TRP A 34 2.72 -16.16 -8.64
CA TRP A 34 1.86 -15.07 -8.17
C TRP A 34 0.93 -14.62 -9.29
N ASP A 35 -0.36 -14.53 -8.97
CA ASP A 35 -1.32 -13.86 -9.85
C ASP A 35 -0.94 -12.36 -9.99
N PRO A 36 -1.27 -11.71 -11.12
CA PRO A 36 -0.91 -10.32 -11.37
C PRO A 36 -1.28 -9.39 -10.21
N GLY A 37 -0.31 -8.62 -9.71
CA GLY A 37 -0.48 -7.67 -8.60
C GLY A 37 -0.40 -8.26 -7.19
N LYS A 38 -0.66 -9.57 -7.01
CA LYS A 38 -0.70 -10.20 -5.69
C LYS A 38 0.65 -10.18 -4.96
N ALA A 39 1.76 -10.34 -5.68
CA ALA A 39 3.09 -10.26 -5.08
C ALA A 39 3.31 -8.92 -4.35
N LEU A 40 2.89 -7.81 -4.95
CA LEU A 40 3.01 -6.48 -4.33
C LEU A 40 2.08 -6.35 -3.12
N GLU A 41 0.81 -6.75 -3.26
CA GLU A 41 -0.17 -6.71 -2.16
C GLU A 41 0.38 -7.40 -0.91
N TYR A 42 0.82 -8.65 -1.09
CA TYR A 42 1.24 -9.46 0.05
C TYR A 42 2.59 -9.02 0.62
N LEU A 43 3.50 -8.50 -0.22
CA LEU A 43 4.75 -7.90 0.22
C LEU A 43 4.52 -6.71 1.15
N VAL A 44 3.65 -5.78 0.77
CA VAL A 44 3.38 -4.56 1.54
C VAL A 44 2.75 -4.91 2.88
N ILE A 45 1.72 -5.76 2.88
CA ILE A 45 1.06 -6.18 4.13
C ILE A 45 2.05 -6.96 5.02
N LYS A 46 2.87 -7.86 4.45
CA LYS A 46 3.88 -8.58 5.22
C LYS A 46 4.92 -7.64 5.82
N GLY A 47 5.37 -6.64 5.05
CA GLY A 47 6.29 -5.61 5.50
C GLY A 47 5.76 -4.88 6.73
N PHE A 48 4.48 -4.50 6.74
CA PHE A 48 3.83 -3.93 7.93
C PHE A 48 3.78 -4.90 9.11
N GLU A 49 3.38 -6.15 8.88
CA GLU A 49 3.33 -7.19 9.92
C GLU A 49 4.70 -7.39 10.59
N LEU A 50 5.76 -7.54 9.79
CA LEU A 50 7.14 -7.65 10.27
C LEU A 50 7.66 -6.38 10.94
N SER A 51 7.05 -5.23 10.66
CA SER A 51 7.31 -3.95 11.34
C SER A 51 6.45 -3.76 12.60
N GLY A 52 5.82 -4.83 13.11
CA GLY A 52 5.03 -4.83 14.34
C GLY A 52 3.60 -4.30 14.20
N ALA A 53 3.09 -4.09 12.98
CA ALA A 53 1.70 -3.71 12.77
C ALA A 53 0.76 -4.89 13.00
N LYS A 54 -0.45 -4.62 13.50
CA LYS A 54 -1.54 -5.61 13.37
C LYS A 54 -2.10 -5.51 11.97
N VAL A 55 -2.17 -6.62 11.25
CA VAL A 55 -2.63 -6.64 9.86
C VAL A 55 -3.89 -7.47 9.70
N ARG A 56 -4.73 -7.05 8.75
CA ARG A 56 -5.80 -7.85 8.19
C ARG A 56 -5.52 -8.01 6.70
N TRP A 57 -5.15 -9.22 6.32
CA TRP A 57 -4.99 -9.70 4.95
C TRP A 57 -6.30 -9.56 4.17
N PRO A 58 -6.25 -9.58 2.81
CA PRO A 58 -7.32 -9.05 1.98
C PRO A 58 -8.70 -9.45 2.48
N TYR A 59 -9.56 -8.47 2.71
CA TYR A 59 -10.90 -8.74 3.21
C TYR A 59 -11.94 -8.16 2.28
N ARG A 60 -13.05 -8.89 2.22
CA ARG A 60 -14.19 -8.57 1.38
C ARG A 60 -15.29 -8.00 2.26
N VAL A 61 -16.00 -7.03 1.73
CA VAL A 61 -17.15 -6.42 2.40
C VAL A 61 -18.41 -6.95 1.74
N ASP A 62 -19.26 -7.57 2.55
CA ASP A 62 -20.61 -7.96 2.18
C ASP A 62 -21.56 -6.86 2.67
N LEU A 63 -22.48 -6.41 1.82
CA LEU A 63 -23.41 -5.32 2.14
C LEU A 63 -24.82 -5.68 1.67
N PHE A 64 -25.80 -5.56 2.58
CA PHE A 64 -27.22 -5.85 2.31
C PHE A 64 -27.46 -7.21 1.61
N GLY A 65 -26.75 -8.25 2.02
CA GLY A 65 -26.85 -9.59 1.42
C GLY A 65 -26.14 -9.75 0.07
N THR A 66 -25.59 -8.67 -0.50
CA THR A 66 -24.70 -8.73 -1.66
C THR A 66 -23.30 -9.08 -1.19
N LYS A 67 -22.75 -10.19 -1.69
CA LYS A 67 -21.39 -10.63 -1.33
C LYS A 67 -20.32 -9.91 -2.13
N ASN A 68 -19.19 -9.64 -1.50
CA ASN A 68 -17.97 -9.09 -2.12
C ASN A 68 -18.19 -7.78 -2.88
N VAL A 69 -19.01 -6.89 -2.33
CA VAL A 69 -19.29 -5.56 -2.91
C VAL A 69 -18.01 -4.71 -2.96
N GLU A 70 -17.07 -4.99 -2.06
CA GLU A 70 -15.80 -4.30 -1.99
C GLU A 70 -14.68 -5.29 -1.64
N GLN A 71 -13.54 -5.19 -2.34
CA GLN A 71 -12.30 -5.87 -2.00
C GLN A 71 -11.22 -4.83 -1.72
N ILE A 72 -10.56 -5.01 -0.57
CA ILE A 72 -9.44 -4.21 -0.10
C ILE A 72 -8.25 -5.15 0.09
N ASP A 73 -7.07 -4.72 -0.36
CA ASP A 73 -5.86 -5.55 -0.34
C ASP A 73 -5.37 -5.81 1.09
N GLY A 74 -5.57 -4.84 1.99
CA GLY A 74 -5.47 -5.10 3.43
C GLY A 74 -5.79 -3.88 4.28
N VAL A 75 -5.83 -4.08 5.60
CA VAL A 75 -5.85 -2.99 6.58
C VAL A 75 -4.76 -3.23 7.60
N VAL A 76 -4.07 -2.17 7.98
CA VAL A 76 -3.01 -2.20 8.98
C VAL A 76 -3.32 -1.25 10.13
N TYR A 77 -2.91 -1.64 11.33
CA TYR A 77 -3.00 -0.83 12.54
C TYR A 77 -1.59 -0.66 13.13
N VAL A 78 -1.12 0.58 13.16
CA VAL A 78 0.20 0.96 13.67
C VAL A 78 -0.01 2.02 14.75
N ALA A 79 0.26 1.67 16.01
CA ALA A 79 -0.08 2.52 17.16
C ALA A 79 -1.55 2.98 17.11
N ASN A 80 -1.82 4.28 16.98
CA ASN A 80 -3.15 4.87 16.87
C ASN A 80 -3.60 5.16 15.42
N ILE A 81 -2.87 4.65 14.42
CA ILE A 81 -3.16 4.84 13.00
C ILE A 81 -3.83 3.58 12.46
N ALA A 82 -5.04 3.74 11.92
CA ALA A 82 -5.67 2.72 11.07
C ALA A 82 -5.52 3.14 9.61
N ALA A 83 -5.00 2.25 8.76
CA ALA A 83 -4.80 2.53 7.34
C ALA A 83 -5.33 1.40 6.45
N MET A 84 -6.12 1.79 5.45
CA MET A 84 -6.55 0.93 4.36
C MET A 84 -5.47 0.89 3.28
N ILE A 85 -5.09 -0.30 2.84
CA ILE A 85 -4.04 -0.53 1.86
C ILE A 85 -4.68 -0.92 0.53
N GLU A 86 -4.29 -0.20 -0.53
CA GLU A 86 -4.57 -0.55 -1.92
C GLU A 86 -3.25 -0.54 -2.68
N CYS A 87 -2.99 -1.57 -3.46
CA CYS A 87 -1.78 -1.76 -4.25
C CYS A 87 -2.12 -1.75 -5.75
N LYS A 88 -1.23 -1.17 -6.54
CA LYS A 88 -1.31 -1.13 -8.00
C LYS A 88 0.07 -1.42 -8.58
N ASP A 89 0.27 -2.68 -8.97
CA ASP A 89 1.47 -3.07 -9.69
C ASP A 89 1.29 -2.89 -11.20
N TYR A 90 2.27 -2.26 -11.83
CA TYR A 90 2.45 -2.33 -13.27
C TYR A 90 3.28 -3.58 -13.58
N SER A 91 2.58 -4.65 -13.92
CA SER A 91 3.07 -6.03 -13.99
C SER A 91 4.01 -6.30 -15.18
N THR A 92 4.34 -5.30 -15.99
CA THR A 92 5.28 -5.46 -17.11
C THR A 92 6.34 -4.36 -17.11
N PRO A 93 7.59 -4.67 -17.53
CA PRO A 93 8.64 -3.65 -17.62
C PRO A 93 8.24 -2.46 -18.49
N ALA A 94 7.55 -2.71 -19.61
CA ALA A 94 7.04 -1.68 -20.51
C ALA A 94 6.00 -0.78 -19.84
N SER A 95 5.03 -1.35 -19.09
CA SER A 95 4.03 -0.55 -18.40
C SER A 95 4.61 0.21 -17.21
N ARG A 96 5.58 -0.35 -16.48
CA ARG A 96 6.22 0.32 -15.35
C ARG A 96 7.05 1.53 -15.77
N ALA A 97 7.76 1.46 -16.89
CA ALA A 97 8.57 2.56 -17.41
C ALA A 97 7.73 3.68 -18.05
N SER A 98 6.60 3.34 -18.69
CA SER A 98 5.82 4.28 -19.50
C SER A 98 4.52 4.77 -18.85
N ARG A 99 3.96 4.04 -17.86
CA ARG A 99 2.64 4.31 -17.32
C ARG A 99 2.71 4.80 -15.88
N LYS A 100 2.42 6.08 -15.69
CA LYS A 100 2.19 6.66 -14.37
C LYS A 100 0.77 6.33 -13.89
N LEU A 101 0.61 6.15 -12.58
CA LEU A 101 -0.70 5.89 -11.97
C LEU A 101 -1.62 7.09 -12.12
N ALA A 102 -2.68 6.87 -12.90
CA ALA A 102 -3.77 7.82 -13.11
C ALA A 102 -4.70 7.88 -11.88
N TYR A 103 -5.67 8.80 -11.90
CA TYR A 103 -6.48 9.15 -10.74
C TYR A 103 -7.52 8.08 -10.33
N GLY A 104 -7.86 7.13 -11.20
CA GLY A 104 -8.92 6.14 -10.96
C GLY A 104 -8.81 5.39 -9.62
N PRO A 105 -7.64 4.82 -9.27
CA PRO A 105 -7.42 4.21 -7.97
C PRO A 105 -7.60 5.15 -6.77
N ILE A 106 -7.24 6.43 -6.89
CA ILE A 106 -7.48 7.43 -5.84
C ILE A 106 -8.98 7.65 -5.65
N ALA A 107 -9.74 7.82 -6.73
CA ALA A 107 -11.19 8.00 -6.66
C ALA A 107 -11.89 6.77 -6.05
N LYS A 108 -11.46 5.56 -6.43
CA LYS A 108 -11.94 4.30 -5.83
C LYS A 108 -11.70 4.31 -4.32
N LEU A 109 -10.45 4.54 -3.90
CA LEU A 109 -10.07 4.50 -2.49
C LEU A 109 -10.78 5.60 -1.68
N GLN A 110 -10.92 6.80 -2.24
CA GLN A 110 -11.68 7.88 -1.61
C GLN A 110 -13.14 7.49 -1.37
N GLY A 111 -13.80 6.86 -2.35
CA GLY A 111 -15.16 6.36 -2.20
C GLY A 111 -15.30 5.26 -1.15
N GLN A 112 -14.29 4.41 -1.00
CA GLN A 112 -14.23 3.40 0.08
C GLN A 112 -14.06 4.06 1.45
N LEU A 113 -13.18 5.05 1.57
CA LEU A 113 -12.96 5.79 2.83
C LEU A 113 -14.19 6.59 3.26
N ALA A 114 -14.93 7.18 2.31
CA ALA A 114 -16.12 7.98 2.60
C ALA A 114 -17.25 7.20 3.29
N ARG A 115 -17.21 5.86 3.27
CA ARG A 115 -18.20 4.97 3.92
C ARG A 115 -17.75 4.50 5.32
N ARG A 116 -16.67 5.05 5.85
CA ARG A 116 -16.01 4.61 7.07
C ARG A 116 -15.72 5.79 8.01
N PRO A 117 -15.40 5.54 9.29
CA PRO A 117 -15.03 6.61 10.21
C PRO A 117 -13.88 7.46 9.65
N SER A 118 -13.94 8.77 9.84
CA SER A 118 -12.99 9.75 9.28
C SER A 118 -11.54 9.57 9.78
N ALA A 119 -11.34 8.85 10.87
CA ALA A 119 -10.03 8.51 11.40
C ALA A 119 -9.27 7.46 10.54
N LEU A 120 -9.96 6.72 9.67
CA LEU A 120 -9.32 5.77 8.77
C LEU A 120 -8.69 6.51 7.59
N ILE A 121 -7.39 6.30 7.37
CA ILE A 121 -6.68 6.84 6.21
C ILE A 121 -6.51 5.79 5.11
N GLY A 122 -6.27 6.23 3.88
CA GLY A 122 -5.89 5.36 2.77
C GLY A 122 -4.39 5.41 2.51
N CYS A 123 -3.80 4.30 2.10
CA CYS A 123 -2.46 4.23 1.54
C CYS A 123 -2.53 3.53 0.19
N LEU A 124 -2.10 4.24 -0.86
CA LEU A 124 -2.04 3.71 -2.22
C LEU A 124 -0.58 3.43 -2.58
N PHE A 125 -0.26 2.15 -2.76
CA PHE A 125 1.06 1.67 -3.15
C PHE A 125 1.13 1.38 -4.64
N THR A 126 2.27 1.69 -5.25
CA THR A 126 2.57 1.29 -6.63
C THR A 126 4.05 0.99 -6.82
N THR A 127 4.36 0.07 -7.71
CA THR A 127 5.75 -0.19 -8.15
C THR A 127 6.31 0.93 -9.04
N GLY A 128 5.44 1.76 -9.62
CA GLY A 128 5.80 2.85 -10.51
C GLY A 128 5.76 4.22 -9.82
N GLU A 129 5.39 5.22 -10.61
CA GLU A 129 5.26 6.63 -10.18
C GLU A 129 3.82 7.11 -10.41
N PHE A 130 3.39 8.13 -9.68
CA PHE A 130 2.07 8.76 -9.86
C PHE A 130 2.12 9.84 -10.94
N SER A 131 1.02 10.05 -11.65
CA SER A 131 0.92 11.21 -12.55
C SER A 131 0.82 12.51 -11.74
N ARG A 132 1.22 13.64 -12.35
CA ARG A 132 1.05 14.95 -11.70
C ARG A 132 -0.41 15.25 -11.37
N SER A 133 -1.34 14.87 -12.24
CA SER A 133 -2.78 15.03 -12.00
C SER A 133 -3.27 14.20 -10.81
N THR A 134 -2.74 12.98 -10.64
CA THR A 134 -3.05 12.15 -9.48
C THR A 134 -2.51 12.76 -8.19
N LEU A 135 -1.25 13.23 -8.19
CA LEU A 135 -0.66 13.91 -7.03
C LEU A 135 -1.41 15.19 -6.67
N ALA A 136 -1.85 15.97 -7.67
CA ALA A 136 -2.69 17.13 -7.45
C ALA A 136 -4.01 16.74 -6.79
N LEU A 137 -4.71 15.73 -7.32
CA LEU A 137 -6.01 15.29 -6.79
C LEU A 137 -5.94 14.87 -5.33
N VAL A 138 -4.88 14.19 -4.90
CA VAL A 138 -4.72 13.73 -3.50
C VAL A 138 -4.75 14.89 -2.50
N ASN A 139 -4.31 16.08 -2.88
CA ASN A 139 -4.42 17.27 -2.04
C ASN A 139 -5.87 17.75 -1.86
N PHE A 140 -6.78 17.36 -2.77
CA PHE A 140 -8.19 17.76 -2.79
C PHE A 140 -9.14 16.64 -2.35
N THR A 141 -8.66 15.48 -1.89
CA THR A 141 -9.54 14.38 -1.43
C THR A 141 -10.14 14.58 -0.04
N LYS A 142 -9.92 15.75 0.58
CA LYS A 142 -10.35 16.05 1.95
C LYS A 142 -11.89 15.91 2.10
N PRO A 143 -12.39 15.38 3.24
CA PRO A 143 -11.65 15.06 4.47
C PRO A 143 -10.83 13.75 4.42
N SER A 144 -11.00 12.91 3.39
CA SER A 144 -10.28 11.64 3.28
C SER A 144 -8.78 11.87 3.02
N THR A 145 -7.95 11.42 3.96
CA THR A 145 -6.49 11.44 3.80
C THR A 145 -6.03 10.19 3.07
N ILE A 146 -5.35 10.38 1.94
CA ILE A 146 -4.70 9.32 1.18
C ILE A 146 -3.20 9.63 1.10
N LEU A 147 -2.37 8.65 1.45
CA LEU A 147 -0.91 8.70 1.32
C LEU A 147 -0.48 7.89 0.10
N CYS A 148 0.36 8.49 -0.74
CA CYS A 148 0.87 7.87 -1.97
C CYS A 148 2.27 7.29 -1.76
N TRP A 149 2.43 6.01 -2.09
CA TRP A 149 3.64 5.23 -1.91
C TRP A 149 4.14 4.70 -3.25
N THR A 150 5.33 5.14 -3.66
CA THR A 150 6.00 4.75 -4.90
C THR A 150 6.91 3.55 -4.68
N GLY A 151 7.45 2.99 -5.77
CA GLY A 151 8.46 1.93 -5.68
C GLY A 151 9.70 2.37 -4.89
N ARG A 152 10.05 3.66 -4.91
CA ARG A 152 11.15 4.21 -4.09
C ARG A 152 10.83 4.19 -2.60
N ASP A 153 9.59 4.48 -2.24
CA ASP A 153 9.15 4.43 -0.84
C ASP A 153 9.16 2.98 -0.33
N ILE A 154 8.71 2.03 -1.15
CA ILE A 154 8.74 0.59 -0.82
C ILE A 154 10.19 0.11 -0.65
N ASP A 155 11.09 0.46 -1.58
CA ASP A 155 12.52 0.12 -1.50
C ASP A 155 13.16 0.64 -0.22
N HIS A 156 12.83 1.88 0.17
CA HIS A 156 13.27 2.45 1.43
C HIS A 156 12.79 1.65 2.64
N CYS A 157 11.49 1.30 2.70
CA CYS A 157 10.91 0.55 3.81
C CYS A 157 11.53 -0.86 3.92
N VAL A 158 11.70 -1.56 2.79
CA VAL A 158 12.34 -2.88 2.74
C VAL A 158 13.78 -2.83 3.24
N ARG A 159 14.57 -1.85 2.77
CA ARG A 159 15.96 -1.68 3.22
C ARG A 159 16.08 -1.33 4.69
N ARG A 160 15.17 -0.51 5.20
CA ARG A 160 15.13 -0.13 6.62
C ARG A 160 14.51 -1.21 7.50
N LYS A 161 13.88 -2.22 6.90
CA LYS A 161 13.10 -3.25 7.60
C LYS A 161 12.02 -2.63 8.48
N ASP A 162 11.37 -1.57 7.97
CA ASP A 162 10.35 -0.84 8.74
C ASP A 162 9.37 -0.05 7.84
N PHE A 163 8.16 -0.58 7.69
CA PHE A 163 7.01 0.09 7.06
C PHE A 163 6.20 0.91 8.08
N SER A 164 6.17 0.48 9.35
CA SER A 164 5.38 1.12 10.42
C SER A 164 5.91 2.52 10.73
N ASP A 165 7.22 2.65 10.86
CA ASP A 165 7.87 3.93 11.15
C ASP A 165 7.84 4.89 9.96
N ALA A 166 7.97 4.34 8.75
CA ALA A 166 7.74 5.09 7.52
C ALA A 166 6.30 5.64 7.45
N LEU A 167 5.29 4.85 7.84
CA LEU A 167 3.88 5.29 7.84
C LEU A 167 3.66 6.43 8.84
N LYS A 168 4.17 6.29 10.07
CA LYS A 168 4.09 7.35 11.09
C LYS A 168 4.73 8.64 10.58
N SER A 169 5.94 8.54 10.02
CA SER A 169 6.69 9.69 9.49
C SER A 169 5.97 10.35 8.32
N LYS A 170 5.45 9.55 7.38
CA LYS A 170 4.73 10.07 6.20
C LYS A 170 3.39 10.71 6.58
N LEU A 171 2.66 10.12 7.54
CA LEU A 171 1.44 10.73 8.05
C LEU A 171 1.74 12.06 8.78
N ARG A 172 2.82 12.12 9.56
CA ARG A 172 3.27 13.36 10.20
C ARG A 172 3.53 14.46 9.16
N ALA A 173 4.35 14.18 8.15
CA ALA A 173 4.62 15.13 7.07
C ALA A 173 3.35 15.54 6.30
N CYS A 174 2.38 14.64 6.15
CA CYS A 174 1.09 14.96 5.56
C CYS A 174 0.27 15.94 6.43
N MET A 175 0.34 15.82 7.76
CA MET A 175 -0.38 16.69 8.69
C MET A 175 0.31 18.04 8.88
N GLU A 176 1.64 18.05 8.97
CA GLU A 176 2.45 19.24 9.26
C GLU A 176 2.70 20.07 7.99
N ASP A 177 3.01 19.42 6.87
CA ASP A 177 3.49 20.08 5.66
C ASP A 177 2.57 19.90 4.44
N ALA A 178 1.38 19.31 4.63
CA ALA A 178 0.49 18.88 3.54
C ALA A 178 1.20 17.97 2.51
N THR A 179 2.23 17.23 2.93
CA THR A 179 3.01 16.36 2.04
C THR A 179 2.42 14.95 2.01
N HIS A 180 1.67 14.66 0.94
CA HIS A 180 0.96 13.39 0.75
C HIS A 180 1.79 12.28 0.07
N TYR A 181 2.97 12.62 -0.42
CA TYR A 181 3.82 11.80 -1.30
C TYR A 181 5.30 12.00 -0.93
N HIS A 182 6.14 11.01 -1.21
CA HIS A 182 7.54 10.89 -0.72
C HIS A 182 7.69 10.57 0.78
N ILE A 183 8.80 9.94 1.14
CA ILE A 183 9.27 9.82 2.53
C ILE A 183 10.28 10.94 2.76
N SER A 184 10.05 11.78 3.77
CA SER A 184 11.03 12.79 4.17
C SER A 184 12.33 12.10 4.59
N PRO A 185 13.49 12.46 4.02
CA PRO A 185 14.76 11.75 4.26
C PRO A 185 15.30 11.90 5.69
N ASN A 186 14.73 12.79 6.50
CA ASN A 186 15.17 13.04 7.86
C ASN A 186 14.00 12.78 8.78
N HIS A 187 14.10 11.76 9.63
CA HIS A 187 13.55 11.67 10.99
C HIS A 187 14.18 10.44 11.68
N SER A 188 15.51 10.42 11.72
CA SER A 188 16.24 9.61 12.70
C SER A 188 16.29 10.38 14.02
N GLY A 189 15.49 9.95 14.99
CA GLY A 189 15.72 10.12 16.43
C GLY A 189 15.89 11.54 16.98
N ALA A 190 14.87 12.00 17.71
CA ALA A 190 15.07 12.69 18.97
C ALA A 190 14.47 11.83 20.08
#